data_AF-N0BGX1-F1
#
_entry.id   AF-N0BGX1-F1
#
_cell.length_a   1.000
_cell.length_b   1.000
_cell.length_c   1.000
_cell.angle_alpha   90.00
_cell.angle_beta   90.00
_cell.angle_gamma   90.00
#
_symmetry.space_group_name_H-M   'P 1'
#
loop_
_entity.id
_entity.type
_entity.pdbx_description
1 polymer ?
#
loop_
_entity_poly.entity_id
_entity_poly.type
_entity_poly.pdbx_seq_one_letter_code
_entity_poly.pdbx_strand_id
1 'polypeptide(L)'
;MATQEEVLEAIKQKGYADLKDLKRHFGLEYQGSSWLPQRLRALERKGLIVSMRSGNISVYLANDFDCCWDEAKRILLELGLIRKRKRGRPKGSIQYREESITKLLNFIRENKIVTIRWIQRNMGWDWRTTTKYINKLVRDGIVFEIRNGRLRLFTISLI
;
A
#
# COMPACT_ATOMS: atom_id res chain seq x y z
N MET A 1 -38.11 -10.02 9.17
CA MET A 1 -36.72 -9.47 9.22
C MET A 1 -35.79 -10.66 9.15
N ALA A 2 -34.83 -10.68 8.22
CA ALA A 2 -33.99 -11.85 8.04
C ALA A 2 -33.01 -12.06 9.21
N THR A 3 -32.64 -13.31 9.46
CA THR A 3 -31.66 -13.69 10.50
C THR A 3 -30.23 -13.45 10.03
N GLN A 4 -29.25 -13.62 10.93
CA GLN A 4 -27.83 -13.56 10.55
C GLN A 4 -27.46 -14.69 9.59
N GLU A 5 -28.01 -15.90 9.81
CA GLU A 5 -27.76 -17.07 8.97
C GLU A 5 -28.34 -16.89 7.58
N GLU A 6 -29.56 -16.37 7.45
CA GLU A 6 -30.18 -16.11 6.14
C GLU A 6 -29.40 -15.07 5.32
N VAL A 7 -28.86 -14.04 5.98
CA VAL A 7 -28.00 -13.05 5.30
C VAL A 7 -26.68 -13.67 4.85
N LEU A 8 -26.08 -14.54 5.68
CA LEU A 8 -24.86 -15.25 5.32
C LEU A 8 -25.10 -16.20 4.14
N GLU A 9 -26.18 -16.98 4.18
CA GLU A 9 -26.56 -17.92 3.12
C GLU A 9 -26.81 -17.19 1.79
N ALA A 10 -27.47 -16.03 1.82
CA ALA A 10 -27.67 -15.19 0.63
C ALA A 10 -26.34 -14.71 0.01
N ILE A 11 -25.32 -14.44 0.83
CA ILE A 11 -23.97 -14.07 0.36
C ILE A 11 -23.28 -15.31 -0.23
N LYS A 12 -23.39 -16.48 0.41
CA LYS A 12 -22.81 -17.75 -0.06
C LYS A 12 -23.37 -18.17 -1.41
N GLN A 13 -24.69 -18.14 -1.58
CA GLN A 13 -25.36 -18.54 -2.83
C GLN A 13 -24.93 -17.71 -4.04
N LYS A 14 -24.60 -16.43 -3.83
CA LYS A 14 -24.10 -15.56 -4.90
C LYS A 14 -22.57 -15.57 -5.05
N GLY A 15 -21.83 -16.16 -4.11
CA GLY A 15 -20.37 -16.04 -3.99
C GLY A 15 -19.91 -14.67 -3.46
N TYR A 16 -20.53 -13.59 -3.92
CA TYR A 16 -20.37 -12.23 -3.40
C TYR A 16 -21.68 -11.45 -3.52
N ALA A 17 -21.89 -10.44 -2.66
CA ALA A 17 -23.04 -9.56 -2.77
C ALA A 17 -22.70 -8.13 -2.32
N ASP A 18 -23.25 -7.13 -3.00
CA ASP A 18 -23.25 -5.75 -2.48
C ASP A 18 -24.53 -5.46 -1.64
N LEU A 19 -24.60 -4.29 -1.02
CA LEU A 19 -25.75 -3.93 -0.21
C LEU A 19 -27.05 -3.80 -1.03
N LYS A 20 -26.95 -3.42 -2.31
CA LYS A 20 -28.10 -3.26 -3.21
C LYS A 20 -28.66 -4.62 -3.59
N ASP A 21 -27.79 -5.58 -3.87
CA ASP A 21 -28.12 -6.97 -4.17
C ASP A 21 -28.82 -7.64 -2.99
N LEU A 22 -28.31 -7.44 -1.78
CA LEU A 22 -28.94 -7.97 -0.56
C LEU A 22 -30.28 -7.30 -0.31
N LYS A 23 -30.39 -5.98 -0.51
CA LYS A 23 -31.69 -5.30 -0.41
C LYS A 23 -32.69 -5.86 -1.41
N ARG A 24 -32.31 -6.04 -2.68
CA ARG A 24 -33.17 -6.65 -3.70
C ARG A 24 -33.60 -8.06 -3.31
N HIS A 25 -32.66 -8.89 -2.82
CA HIS A 25 -32.94 -10.26 -2.40
C HIS A 25 -33.97 -10.32 -1.26
N PHE A 26 -33.90 -9.40 -0.29
CA PHE A 26 -34.84 -9.33 0.83
C PHE A 26 -36.06 -8.40 0.59
N GLY A 27 -36.30 -7.95 -0.65
CA GLY A 27 -37.45 -7.11 -0.99
C GLY A 27 -37.41 -5.68 -0.42
N LEU A 28 -36.21 -5.13 -0.19
CA LEU A 28 -35.95 -3.83 0.45
C LEU A 28 -35.52 -2.73 -0.54
N GLU A 29 -35.86 -2.83 -1.83
CA GLU A 29 -35.33 -1.95 -2.90
C GLU A 29 -35.51 -0.44 -2.62
N TYR A 30 -36.56 -0.04 -1.88
CA TYR A 30 -36.91 1.37 -1.67
C TYR A 30 -36.94 1.82 -0.19
N GLN A 31 -36.56 0.94 0.75
CA GLN A 31 -36.64 1.25 2.18
C GLN A 31 -35.26 1.25 2.87
N GLY A 32 -35.06 2.21 3.76
CA GLY A 32 -33.93 2.23 4.68
C GLY A 32 -34.13 1.21 5.80
N SER A 33 -33.60 0.00 5.64
CA SER A 33 -33.59 -0.97 6.75
C SER A 33 -32.28 -0.84 7.54
N SER A 34 -32.38 -0.48 8.81
CA SER A 34 -31.23 -0.38 9.72
C SER A 34 -30.69 -1.77 10.12
N TRP A 35 -31.51 -2.81 10.01
CA TRP A 35 -31.16 -4.17 10.42
C TRP A 35 -30.13 -4.82 9.50
N LEU A 36 -30.20 -4.64 8.18
CA LEU A 36 -29.30 -5.33 7.24
C LEU A 36 -27.84 -4.87 7.43
N PRO A 37 -27.53 -3.55 7.51
CA PRO A 37 -26.19 -3.08 7.88
C PRO A 37 -25.73 -3.52 9.27
N GLN A 38 -26.65 -3.72 10.23
CA GLN A 38 -26.29 -4.23 11.55
C GLN A 38 -25.93 -5.73 11.49
N ARG A 39 -26.68 -6.53 10.72
CA ARG A 39 -26.40 -7.96 10.51
C ARG A 39 -25.08 -8.17 9.80
N LEU A 40 -24.79 -7.40 8.75
CA LEU A 40 -23.51 -7.44 8.05
C LEU A 40 -22.33 -7.12 8.98
N ARG A 41 -22.44 -6.05 9.79
CA ARG A 41 -21.41 -5.74 10.81
C ARG A 41 -21.21 -6.85 11.84
N ALA A 42 -22.28 -7.53 12.23
CA ALA A 42 -22.18 -8.63 13.18
C ALA A 42 -21.54 -9.88 12.56
N LEU A 43 -21.86 -10.20 11.30
CA LEU A 43 -21.23 -11.29 10.56
C LEU A 43 -19.74 -11.04 10.32
N GLU A 44 -19.37 -9.79 10.02
CA GLU A 44 -17.98 -9.37 9.85
C GLU A 44 -17.18 -9.50 11.16
N ARG A 45 -17.75 -9.06 12.29
CA ARG A 45 -17.13 -9.24 13.62
C ARG A 45 -16.94 -10.71 14.00
N LYS A 46 -17.83 -11.59 13.56
CA LYS A 46 -17.74 -13.04 13.76
C LYS A 46 -16.74 -13.71 12.79
N GLY A 47 -16.15 -12.95 11.86
CA GLY A 47 -15.24 -13.49 10.85
C GLY A 47 -15.91 -14.41 9.83
N LEU A 48 -17.24 -14.36 9.70
CA LEU A 48 -18.00 -15.21 8.76
C LEU A 48 -18.13 -14.58 7.38
N ILE A 49 -17.89 -13.27 7.28
CA ILE A 49 -17.81 -12.55 6.02
C ILE A 49 -16.62 -11.59 6.02
N VAL A 50 -16.10 -11.30 4.84
CA VAL A 50 -15.09 -10.26 4.61
C VAL A 50 -15.71 -9.16 3.77
N SER A 51 -15.52 -7.90 4.17
CA SER A 51 -15.89 -6.75 3.36
C SER A 51 -14.71 -6.28 2.51
N MET A 52 -14.95 -6.03 1.22
CA MET A 52 -13.98 -5.46 0.30
C MET A 52 -14.57 -4.21 -0.34
N ARG A 53 -13.75 -3.17 -0.48
CA ARG A 53 -14.15 -1.92 -1.12
C ARG A 53 -13.54 -1.84 -2.52
N SER A 54 -14.41 -1.70 -3.52
CA SER A 54 -14.02 -1.39 -4.90
C SER A 54 -14.67 -0.07 -5.30
N GLY A 55 -13.88 1.01 -5.29
CA GLY A 55 -14.39 2.38 -5.48
C GLY A 55 -15.40 2.80 -4.40
N ASN A 56 -16.62 3.10 -4.82
CA ASN A 56 -17.73 3.51 -3.94
C ASN A 56 -18.66 2.35 -3.51
N ILE A 57 -18.37 1.13 -3.95
CA ILE A 57 -19.18 -0.05 -3.66
C ILE A 57 -18.48 -0.90 -2.61
N SER A 58 -19.24 -1.32 -1.60
CA SER A 58 -18.81 -2.31 -0.61
C SER A 58 -19.40 -3.65 -0.98
N VAL A 59 -18.53 -4.65 -1.18
CA VAL A 59 -18.88 -6.02 -1.52
C VAL A 59 -18.59 -6.91 -0.32
N TYR A 60 -19.50 -7.83 -0.03
CA TYR A 60 -19.39 -8.79 1.06
C TYR A 60 -19.19 -10.19 0.47
N LEU A 61 -18.22 -10.91 1.02
CA LEU A 61 -17.84 -12.27 0.62
C LEU A 61 -17.99 -13.19 1.83
N ALA A 62 -18.55 -14.38 1.65
CA ALA A 62 -18.56 -15.38 2.71
C ALA A 62 -17.11 -15.82 3.00
N ASN A 63 -16.73 -15.86 4.26
CA ASN A 63 -15.40 -16.27 4.70
C ASN A 63 -15.34 -17.80 4.89
N ASP A 64 -15.87 -18.54 3.92
CA ASP A 64 -15.80 -20.01 3.88
C ASP A 64 -14.53 -20.51 3.16
N PHE A 65 -13.67 -19.57 2.76
CA PHE A 65 -12.44 -19.89 2.05
C PHE A 65 -11.38 -20.39 3.03
N ASP A 66 -11.37 -21.69 3.28
CA ASP A 66 -10.15 -22.40 3.69
C ASP A 66 -9.21 -22.44 2.48
N CYS A 67 -8.61 -21.30 2.16
CA CYS A 67 -7.59 -21.22 1.13
C CYS A 67 -6.32 -20.64 1.72
N CYS A 68 -5.19 -21.28 1.42
CA CYS A 68 -3.90 -20.71 1.76
C CYS A 68 -3.76 -19.36 1.03
N TRP A 69 -3.07 -18.39 1.64
CA TRP A 69 -2.86 -17.07 1.02
C TRP A 69 -2.28 -17.16 -0.40
N ASP A 70 -1.49 -18.19 -0.69
CA ASP A 70 -0.95 -18.44 -2.02
C ASP A 70 -1.99 -18.92 -3.04
N GLU A 71 -3.00 -19.68 -2.61
CA GLU A 71 -4.14 -20.10 -3.43
C GLU A 71 -5.09 -18.93 -3.70
N ALA A 72 -5.43 -18.17 -2.64
CA ALA A 72 -6.23 -16.95 -2.76
C ALA A 72 -5.60 -15.99 -3.78
N LYS A 73 -4.29 -15.80 -3.68
CA LYS A 73 -3.53 -14.93 -4.59
C LYS A 73 -3.51 -15.44 -6.02
N ARG A 74 -3.47 -16.75 -6.25
CA ARG A 74 -3.60 -17.37 -7.58
C ARG A 74 -4.96 -17.08 -8.19
N ILE A 75 -6.04 -17.35 -7.44
CA ILE A 75 -7.42 -17.11 -7.86
C ILE A 75 -7.64 -15.62 -8.16
N LEU A 76 -7.19 -14.72 -7.29
CA LEU A 76 -7.33 -13.28 -7.48
C LEU A 76 -6.51 -12.74 -8.68
N LEU A 77 -5.40 -13.40 -9.03
CA LEU A 77 -4.62 -13.11 -10.23
C LEU A 77 -5.33 -13.60 -11.51
N GLU A 78 -5.92 -14.80 -11.47
CA GLU A 78 -6.69 -15.39 -12.59
C GLU A 78 -7.97 -14.61 -12.87
N LEU A 79 -8.68 -14.17 -11.82
CA LEU A 79 -9.85 -13.31 -11.92
C LEU A 79 -9.52 -11.85 -12.32
N GLY A 80 -8.22 -11.50 -12.42
CA GLY A 80 -7.78 -10.15 -12.79
C GLY A 80 -8.02 -9.06 -11.73
N LEU A 81 -8.47 -9.45 -10.54
CA LEU A 81 -8.77 -8.54 -9.41
C LEU A 81 -7.49 -7.96 -8.79
N ILE A 82 -6.38 -8.67 -8.91
CA ILE A 82 -5.05 -8.19 -8.53
C ILE A 82 -4.15 -8.25 -9.77
N ARG A 83 -3.44 -7.16 -10.07
CA ARG A 83 -2.38 -7.18 -11.10
C ARG A 83 -1.08 -7.64 -10.45
N LYS A 84 -0.32 -8.53 -11.13
CA LYS A 84 1.10 -8.77 -10.75
C LYS A 84 1.77 -7.40 -10.66
N ARG A 85 2.20 -6.98 -9.46
CA ARG A 85 3.01 -5.77 -9.30
C ARG A 85 4.15 -5.89 -10.29
N LYS A 86 4.35 -4.87 -11.16
CA LYS A 86 5.53 -4.82 -12.03
C LYS A 86 6.74 -5.11 -11.15
N ARG A 87 7.46 -6.19 -11.43
CA ARG A 87 8.67 -6.53 -10.67
C ARG A 87 9.55 -5.28 -10.68
N GLY A 88 9.84 -4.76 -9.49
CA GLY A 88 10.78 -3.66 -9.35
C GLY A 88 12.14 -4.05 -9.95
N ARG A 89 13.02 -3.07 -10.13
CA ARG A 89 14.38 -3.32 -10.59
C ARG A 89 15.04 -4.43 -9.73
N PRO A 90 15.68 -5.47 -10.30
CA PRO A 90 16.30 -6.53 -9.53
C PRO A 90 17.33 -5.97 -8.53
N LYS A 91 17.35 -6.55 -7.32
CA LYS A 91 18.28 -6.17 -6.24
C LYS A 91 19.72 -6.32 -6.76
N GLY A 92 20.56 -5.31 -6.52
CA GLY A 92 21.96 -5.30 -6.98
C GLY A 92 22.21 -4.72 -8.38
N SER A 93 21.18 -4.48 -9.20
CA SER A 93 21.36 -3.89 -10.54
C SER A 93 21.62 -2.38 -10.57
N ILE A 94 21.76 -1.74 -9.41
CA ILE A 94 22.07 -0.31 -9.31
C ILE A 94 23.59 -0.16 -9.39
N GLN A 95 24.09 0.25 -10.56
CA GLN A 95 25.48 0.65 -10.72
C GLN A 95 25.68 2.06 -10.18
N TYR A 96 26.74 2.27 -9.40
CA TYR A 96 27.11 3.59 -8.89
C TYR A 96 28.41 4.03 -9.55
N ARG A 97 28.46 5.26 -10.05
CA ARG A 97 29.69 5.84 -10.57
C ARG A 97 30.48 6.46 -9.42
N GLU A 98 31.72 6.03 -9.24
CA GLU A 98 32.59 6.49 -8.15
C GLU A 98 32.82 8.00 -8.20
N GLU A 99 33.05 8.56 -9.39
CA GLU A 99 33.19 10.00 -9.61
C GLU A 99 32.01 10.82 -9.03
N SER A 100 30.79 10.32 -9.20
CA SER A 100 29.58 10.98 -8.69
C SER A 100 29.49 10.90 -7.17
N ILE A 101 29.95 9.80 -6.58
CA ILE A 101 30.01 9.63 -5.13
C ILE A 101 31.03 10.60 -4.54
N THR A 102 32.24 10.65 -5.10
CA THR A 102 33.32 11.55 -4.66
C THR A 102 32.89 13.01 -4.77
N LYS A 103 32.26 13.40 -5.90
CA LYS A 103 31.73 14.75 -6.08
C LYS A 103 30.69 15.12 -5.02
N LEU A 104 29.76 14.20 -4.72
CA LEU A 104 28.75 14.42 -3.69
C LEU A 104 29.37 14.53 -2.29
N LEU A 105 30.35 13.69 -1.97
CA LEU A 105 31.06 13.72 -0.69
C LEU A 105 31.82 15.02 -0.49
N ASN A 106 32.58 15.48 -1.48
CA ASN A 106 33.31 16.74 -1.42
C ASN A 106 32.35 17.91 -1.20
N PHE A 107 31.22 17.93 -1.92
CA PHE A 107 30.21 18.96 -1.74
C PHE A 107 29.62 19.00 -0.31
N ILE A 108 29.30 17.84 0.28
CA ILE A 108 28.79 17.80 1.66
C ILE A 108 29.88 18.25 2.64
N ARG A 109 31.14 17.84 2.41
CA ARG A 109 32.29 18.21 3.24
C ARG A 109 32.53 19.72 3.24
N GLU A 110 32.48 20.36 2.08
CA GLU A 110 32.67 21.82 1.94
C GLU A 110 31.56 22.62 2.64
N ASN A 111 30.31 22.14 2.57
CA ASN A 111 29.16 22.89 3.05
C ASN A 111 28.71 22.51 4.47
N LYS A 112 29.33 21.51 5.09
CA LYS A 112 29.05 20.94 6.43
C LYS A 112 27.64 20.33 6.57
N ILE A 113 26.59 21.12 6.40
CA ILE A 113 25.18 20.71 6.51
C ILE A 113 24.43 21.13 5.23
N VAL A 114 23.85 20.17 4.53
CA VAL A 114 23.14 20.44 3.27
C VAL A 114 21.76 19.80 3.23
N THR A 115 20.81 20.43 2.52
CA THR A 115 19.50 19.83 2.24
C THR A 115 19.53 19.02 0.94
N ILE A 116 18.62 18.04 0.80
CA ILE A 116 18.53 17.26 -0.44
C ILE A 116 18.20 18.12 -1.67
N ARG A 117 17.41 19.19 -1.50
CA ARG A 117 17.10 20.16 -2.58
C ARG A 117 18.34 20.94 -3.00
N TRP A 118 19.19 21.29 -2.04
CA TRP A 118 20.41 22.02 -2.33
C TRP A 118 21.42 21.13 -3.07
N ILE A 119 21.55 19.86 -2.67
CA ILE A 119 22.34 18.86 -3.42
C ILE A 119 21.82 18.74 -4.86
N GLN A 120 20.51 18.56 -5.02
CA GLN A 120 19.87 18.35 -6.32
C GLN A 120 20.15 19.50 -7.30
N ARG A 121 20.05 20.75 -6.82
CA ARG A 121 20.31 21.96 -7.61
C ARG A 121 21.78 22.13 -7.98
N ASN A 122 22.72 21.97 -7.04
CA ASN A 122 24.15 22.15 -7.32
C ASN A 122 24.73 21.05 -8.19
N MET A 123 24.21 19.82 -8.06
CA MET A 123 24.70 18.71 -8.85
C MET A 123 24.08 18.67 -10.26
N GLY A 124 23.03 19.44 -10.52
CA GLY A 124 22.27 19.39 -11.77
C GLY A 124 21.60 18.03 -12.00
N TRP A 125 21.29 17.31 -10.92
CA TRP A 125 20.75 15.95 -10.99
C TRP A 125 19.22 15.93 -10.92
N ASP A 126 18.62 14.89 -11.48
CA ASP A 126 17.21 14.60 -11.23
C ASP A 126 17.02 14.02 -9.81
N TRP A 127 15.77 13.97 -9.36
CA TRP A 127 15.44 13.44 -8.02
C TRP A 127 15.84 11.98 -7.86
N ARG A 128 15.75 11.19 -8.93
CA ARG A 128 16.08 9.75 -8.91
C ARG A 128 17.57 9.54 -8.67
N THR A 129 18.41 10.31 -9.35
CA THR A 129 19.87 10.27 -9.27
C THR A 129 20.35 10.83 -7.94
N THR A 130 19.79 11.97 -7.51
CA THR A 130 20.09 12.55 -6.20
C THR A 130 19.79 11.56 -5.08
N THR A 131 18.58 10.97 -5.10
CA THR A 131 18.14 9.99 -4.10
C THR A 131 18.99 8.72 -4.15
N LYS A 132 19.37 8.26 -5.34
CA LYS A 132 20.25 7.10 -5.54
C LYS A 132 21.59 7.28 -4.82
N TYR A 133 22.27 8.40 -5.05
CA TYR A 133 23.62 8.60 -4.50
C TYR A 133 23.58 8.96 -3.01
N ILE A 134 22.67 9.83 -2.57
CA ILE A 134 22.58 10.18 -1.15
C ILE A 134 22.20 8.98 -0.28
N ASN A 135 21.25 8.15 -0.74
CA ASN A 135 20.86 6.95 0.02
C ASN A 135 21.97 5.90 0.04
N LYS A 136 22.88 5.88 -0.95
CA LYS A 136 24.08 5.05 -0.88
C LYS A 136 25.00 5.54 0.22
N LEU A 137 25.33 6.83 0.25
CA LEU A 137 26.21 7.39 1.28
C LEU A 137 25.67 7.23 2.71
N VAL A 138 24.35 7.39 2.88
CA VAL A 138 23.68 7.15 4.17
C VAL A 138 23.70 5.67 4.54
N ARG A 139 23.43 4.77 3.59
CA ARG A 139 23.46 3.32 3.83
C ARG A 139 24.87 2.82 4.17
N ASP A 140 25.89 3.40 3.53
CA ASP A 140 27.30 3.06 3.74
C ASP A 140 27.85 3.71 5.02
N GLY A 141 27.05 4.50 5.77
CA GLY A 141 27.44 5.11 7.04
C GLY A 141 28.40 6.30 6.92
N ILE A 142 28.61 6.81 5.70
CA ILE A 142 29.56 7.91 5.43
C ILE A 142 28.91 9.28 5.70
N VAL A 143 27.60 9.39 5.52
CA VAL A 143 26.82 10.62 5.70
C VAL A 143 25.67 10.35 6.66
N PHE A 144 25.51 11.21 7.66
CA PHE A 144 24.38 11.21 8.57
C PHE A 144 23.19 11.96 7.98
N GLU A 145 22.00 11.39 8.12
CA GLU A 145 20.73 12.04 7.79
C GLU A 145 20.07 12.55 9.08
N ILE A 146 19.92 13.87 9.21
CA ILE A 146 19.17 14.51 10.29
C ILE A 146 17.78 14.85 9.76
N ARG A 147 16.73 14.32 10.42
CA ARG A 147 15.34 14.60 10.08
C ARG A 147 14.73 15.57 11.06
N ASN A 148 14.22 16.69 10.56
CA ASN A 148 13.40 17.62 11.32
C ASN A 148 12.08 17.85 10.59
N GLY A 149 11.05 17.09 10.99
CA GLY A 149 9.76 17.04 10.30
C GLY A 149 9.89 16.60 8.83
N ARG A 150 9.54 17.50 7.90
CA ARG A 150 9.66 17.26 6.44
C ARG A 150 11.05 17.61 5.88
N LEU A 151 11.92 18.23 6.69
CA LEU A 151 13.26 18.63 6.28
C LEU A 151 14.23 17.46 6.45
N ARG A 152 15.03 17.21 5.41
CA ARG A 152 16.13 16.24 5.42
C ARG A 152 17.44 17.00 5.26
N LEU A 153 18.29 16.92 6.28
CA LEU A 153 19.63 17.51 6.33
C LEU A 153 20.67 16.40 6.30
N PHE A 154 21.80 16.65 5.66
CA PHE A 154 22.88 15.70 5.47
C PHE A 154 24.20 16.33 5.90
N THR A 155 24.97 15.60 6.71
CA THR A 155 26.28 16.02 7.25
C THR A 155 27.22 14.82 7.34
N ILE A 156 28.53 15.04 7.30
CA ILE A 156 29.55 14.00 7.54
C ILE A 156 29.94 13.93 9.02
N SER A 157 29.79 15.03 9.76
CA SER A 157 30.10 15.10 11.19
C SER A 157 28.82 15.28 12.01
N LEU A 158 28.65 14.44 13.03
CA LEU A 158 27.80 14.75 14.17
C LEU A 158 28.60 15.73 15.04
N ILE A 159 28.05 16.93 15.27
CA ILE A 159 28.59 17.88 16.24
C ILE A 159 28.45 17.27 17.63
#